data_AF-A0A2P6ME60-F1
#
_entry.id   AF-A0A2P6ME60-F1
#
_cell.length_a   1.000
_cell.length_b   1.000
_cell.length_c   1.000
_cell.angle_alpha   90.00
_cell.angle_beta   90.00
_cell.angle_gamma   90.00
#
_symmetry.space_group_name_H-M   'P 1'
#
loop_
_entity.id
_entity.type
_entity.pdbx_description
1 polymer ?
#
loop_
_entity_poly.entity_id
_entity_poly.type
_entity_poly.pdbx_seq_one_letter_code
_entity_poly.pdbx_strand_id
1 'polypeptide(L)'
;MFAPELREKLGISNSTLYRMEKEGLPFTKFGRNKVYDYDQVYAWLNQKNANLSEFKLGSSYSNEEISSGFKCGTQGGMRRSHTTNTLVLFTDRTKEYADRWEIDENGEEVLHYTGMGLEGNQSLDNAQNRTLANSHSNGIHIYLFETMQPGEHFFRGEVHLSAEPYTESQKNRKVWMFPLKLVVSNPLPEQVVKLREASEESYFNKHSANILREKADEQIYASARIITTIHYERNKYLKAYVKKRAEGKCEFCGSNAPFQSDDGEPFLEIHHIIWLSRGGADDKFNTCAVCPNCHRKIHYFDDRDTEVYLLDMVAQKETEQ
;
A
#
# COMPACT_ATOMS: atom_id res chain seq x y z
N MET A 1 4.46 33.39 17.23
CA MET A 1 3.05 32.98 17.03
C MET A 1 2.31 33.02 18.36
N PHE A 2 1.01 33.35 18.37
CA PHE A 2 0.16 33.21 19.55
C PHE A 2 -0.46 31.81 19.65
N ALA A 3 -1.06 31.48 20.79
CA ALA A 3 -1.62 30.14 21.04
C ALA A 3 -2.63 29.64 19.98
N PRO A 4 -3.57 30.45 19.44
CA PRO A 4 -4.48 30.00 18.39
C PRO A 4 -3.75 29.63 17.10
N GLU A 5 -2.81 30.49 16.66
CA GLU A 5 -2.00 30.28 15.46
C GLU A 5 -1.13 29.02 15.59
N LEU A 6 -0.50 28.82 16.76
CA LEU A 6 0.33 27.63 16.98
C LEU A 6 -0.52 26.35 16.94
N ARG A 7 -1.71 26.38 17.56
CA ARG A 7 -2.62 25.23 17.56
C ARG A 7 -3.09 24.86 16.17
N GLU A 8 -3.46 25.86 15.38
CA GLU A 8 -3.86 25.67 13.99
C GLU A 8 -2.69 25.07 13.19
N LYS A 9 -1.49 25.67 13.30
CA LYS A 9 -0.30 25.20 12.59
C LYS A 9 0.07 23.76 12.96
N LEU A 10 0.04 23.40 14.25
CA LEU A 10 0.35 22.03 14.70
C LEU A 10 -0.83 21.05 14.57
N GLY A 11 -2.03 21.54 14.22
CA GLY A 11 -3.26 20.73 14.18
C GLY A 11 -3.64 20.14 15.55
N ILE A 12 -3.45 20.88 16.64
CA ILE A 12 -3.69 20.38 18.02
C ILE A 12 -4.80 21.14 18.76
N SER A 13 -5.41 20.44 19.71
CA SER A 13 -6.43 21.01 20.59
C SER A 13 -5.84 21.94 21.66
N ASN A 14 -6.71 22.71 22.32
CA ASN A 14 -6.29 23.57 23.44
C ASN A 14 -5.72 22.77 24.62
N SER A 15 -6.35 21.63 24.94
CA SER A 15 -5.92 20.76 26.03
C SER A 15 -4.56 20.12 25.73
N THR A 16 -4.31 19.77 24.46
CA THR A 16 -3.00 19.28 24.01
C THR A 16 -1.92 20.35 24.20
N LEU A 17 -2.16 21.59 23.76
CA LEU A 17 -1.21 22.69 23.95
C LEU A 17 -0.93 22.91 25.45
N TYR A 18 -1.96 22.97 26.29
CA TYR A 18 -1.80 23.14 27.74
C TYR A 18 -0.96 22.03 28.37
N ARG A 19 -1.12 20.78 27.92
CA ARG A 19 -0.30 19.66 28.38
C ARG A 19 1.16 19.82 27.94
N MET A 20 1.40 20.19 26.68
CA MET A 20 2.76 20.44 26.18
C MET A 20 3.47 21.55 26.97
N GLU A 21 2.76 22.61 27.34
CA GLU A 21 3.30 23.67 28.20
C GLU A 21 3.73 23.15 29.58
N LYS A 22 2.95 22.24 30.18
CA LYS A 22 3.35 21.59 31.45
C LYS A 22 4.58 20.70 31.30
N GLU A 23 4.78 20.13 30.11
CA GLU A 23 5.93 19.31 29.76
C GLU A 23 7.15 20.15 29.33
N GLY A 24 7.06 21.49 29.39
CA GLY A 24 8.19 22.39 29.12
C GLY A 24 8.28 22.90 27.69
N LEU A 25 7.19 22.91 26.92
CA LEU A 25 7.13 23.57 25.60
C LEU A 25 7.63 25.04 25.72
N PRO A 26 8.59 25.48 24.89
CA PRO A 26 9.16 26.82 24.99
C PRO A 26 8.13 27.89 24.60
N PHE A 27 8.03 28.93 25.42
CA PHE A 27 7.26 30.14 25.13
C PHE A 27 7.85 31.34 25.87
N THR A 28 7.60 32.53 25.35
CA THR A 28 7.88 33.80 26.02
C THR A 28 6.57 34.44 26.47
N LYS A 29 6.55 35.07 27.65
CA LYS A 29 5.40 35.86 28.09
C LYS A 29 5.43 37.25 27.44
N PHE A 30 4.36 37.63 26.78
CA PHE A 30 4.14 38.97 26.25
C PHE A 30 2.84 39.53 26.85
N GLY A 31 2.98 40.29 27.95
CA GLY A 31 1.86 40.72 28.77
C GLY A 31 1.12 39.52 29.38
N ARG A 32 -0.18 39.41 29.12
CA ARG A 32 -1.03 38.26 29.54
C ARG A 32 -0.97 37.08 28.57
N ASN A 33 -0.38 37.27 27.40
CA ASN A 33 -0.34 36.27 26.34
C ASN A 33 0.99 35.51 26.35
N LYS A 34 0.97 34.31 25.76
CA LYS A 34 2.16 33.53 25.46
C LYS A 34 2.46 33.63 23.98
N VAL A 35 3.73 33.82 23.66
CA VAL A 35 4.25 33.84 22.29
C VAL A 35 5.19 32.66 22.15
N TYR A 36 4.97 31.90 21.10
CA TYR A 36 5.74 30.71 20.75
C TYR A 36 6.60 31.02 19.53
N ASP A 37 7.89 30.84 19.68
CA ASP A 37 8.84 30.78 18.58
C ASP A 37 8.72 29.40 17.93
N TYR A 38 8.41 29.36 16.64
CA TYR A 38 8.10 28.09 15.97
C TYR A 38 9.33 27.18 15.88
N ASP A 39 10.52 27.74 15.67
CA ASP A 39 11.74 26.94 15.52
C ASP A 39 12.13 26.32 16.86
N GLN A 40 11.97 27.06 17.96
CA GLN A 40 12.15 26.51 19.31
C GLN A 40 11.12 25.42 19.64
N VAL A 41 9.86 25.64 19.28
CA VAL A 41 8.81 24.63 19.44
C VAL A 41 9.10 23.39 18.62
N TYR A 42 9.49 23.54 17.36
CA TYR A 42 9.81 22.45 16.46
C TYR A 42 11.01 21.64 16.97
N ALA A 43 12.08 22.32 17.40
CA ALA A 43 13.24 21.67 18.03
C ALA A 43 12.84 20.88 19.29
N TRP A 44 11.97 21.45 20.14
CA TRP A 44 11.46 20.77 21.33
C TRP A 44 10.62 19.53 20.98
N LEU A 45 9.78 19.60 19.94
CA LEU A 45 9.00 18.47 19.45
C LEU A 45 9.92 17.35 18.94
N ASN A 46 10.97 17.70 18.19
CA ASN A 46 11.90 16.72 17.62
C ASN A 46 12.77 16.02 18.67
N GLN A 47 13.08 16.67 19.79
CA GLN A 47 13.75 16.01 20.92
C GLN A 47 12.95 14.83 21.47
N LYS A 48 11.62 14.86 21.36
CA LYS A 48 10.75 13.77 21.82
C LYS A 48 10.79 12.53 20.91
N ASN A 49 11.32 12.65 19.70
CA ASN A 49 11.56 11.53 18.79
C ASN A 49 12.88 10.81 19.07
N ALA A 50 13.74 11.32 19.95
CA ALA A 50 15.08 10.77 20.18
C ALA A 50 15.06 9.28 20.59
N ASN A 51 14.03 8.83 21.30
CA ASN A 51 13.91 7.43 21.73
C ASN A 51 13.41 6.50 20.60
N LEU A 52 12.99 7.02 19.45
CA LEU A 52 12.52 6.20 18.32
C LEU A 52 13.67 5.57 17.53
N SER A 53 14.93 5.91 17.83
CA SER A 53 16.12 5.27 17.25
C SER A 53 16.23 3.77 17.55
N GLU A 54 15.44 3.25 18.49
CA GLU A 54 15.36 1.83 18.81
C GLU A 54 14.68 1.01 17.71
N PHE A 55 13.85 1.64 16.87
CA PHE A 55 13.20 0.98 15.74
C PHE A 55 14.18 0.87 14.56
N LYS A 56 14.53 -0.36 14.21
CA LYS A 56 15.49 -0.70 13.16
C LYS A 56 14.76 -1.00 11.86
N LEU A 57 15.23 -0.40 10.79
CA LEU A 57 14.72 -0.64 9.43
C LEU A 57 14.67 -2.14 9.12
N GLY A 58 13.53 -2.60 8.60
CA GLY A 58 13.30 -3.99 8.22
C GLY A 58 13.08 -4.97 9.37
N SER A 59 13.16 -4.54 10.64
CA SER A 59 12.85 -5.40 11.80
C SER A 59 11.34 -5.44 12.06
N SER A 60 10.85 -6.57 12.57
CA SER A 60 9.46 -6.74 13.00
C SER A 60 9.28 -6.38 14.47
N TYR A 61 8.10 -5.85 14.79
CA TYR A 61 7.70 -5.44 16.14
C TYR A 61 6.25 -5.83 16.40
N SER A 62 5.96 -6.16 17.66
CA SER A 62 4.60 -6.36 18.17
C SER A 62 3.85 -5.03 18.31
N ASN A 63 2.53 -5.12 18.41
CA ASN A 63 1.67 -3.96 18.63
C ASN A 63 1.99 -3.24 19.95
N GLU A 64 2.34 -4.01 20.99
CA GLU A 64 2.72 -3.52 22.31
C GLU A 64 4.03 -2.74 22.27
N GLU A 65 5.04 -3.24 21.56
CA GLU A 65 6.32 -2.54 21.37
C GLU A 65 6.12 -1.22 20.63
N ILE A 66 5.34 -1.22 19.53
CA ILE A 66 5.07 -0.01 18.76
C ILE A 66 4.29 1.01 19.57
N SER A 67 3.20 0.59 20.22
CA SER A 67 2.40 1.47 21.08
C SER A 67 3.23 2.05 22.22
N SER A 68 4.11 1.24 22.83
CA SER A 68 4.98 1.68 23.92
C SER A 68 6.08 2.63 23.45
N GLY A 69 6.70 2.39 22.30
CA GLY A 69 7.74 3.25 21.73
C GLY A 69 7.19 4.58 21.22
N PHE A 70 6.16 4.53 20.36
CA PHE A 70 5.57 5.73 19.76
C PHE A 70 4.59 6.45 20.68
N LYS A 71 4.15 5.82 21.78
CA LYS A 71 3.07 6.33 22.66
C LYS A 71 1.76 6.57 21.90
N CYS A 72 1.49 5.77 20.88
CA CYS A 72 0.27 5.83 20.08
C CYS A 72 -0.76 4.78 20.55
N GLY A 73 -1.99 4.88 20.04
CA GLY A 73 -3.01 3.85 20.26
C GLY A 73 -2.62 2.48 19.68
N THR A 74 -3.42 1.47 20.01
CA THR A 74 -3.20 0.07 19.63
C THR A 74 -4.04 -0.41 18.46
N GLN A 75 -4.93 0.45 17.93
CA GLN A 75 -5.92 0.10 16.90
C GLN A 75 -5.97 1.17 15.80
N GLY A 76 -6.44 0.76 14.62
CA GLY A 76 -6.58 1.61 13.44
C GLY A 76 -5.33 1.68 12.55
N GLY A 77 -5.53 2.08 11.30
CA GLY A 77 -4.47 2.23 10.29
C GLY A 77 -3.58 3.46 10.52
N MET A 78 -4.16 4.59 10.95
CA MET A 78 -3.40 5.79 11.29
C MET A 78 -3.47 6.07 12.79
N ARG A 79 -2.32 6.15 13.47
CA ARG A 79 -2.25 6.30 14.93
C ARG A 79 -1.42 7.51 15.30
N ARG A 80 -2.12 8.59 15.69
CA ARG A 80 -1.49 9.85 16.10
C ARG A 80 -0.99 9.77 17.54
N SER A 81 0.27 10.15 17.75
CA SER A 81 0.83 10.41 19.07
C SER A 81 1.19 11.88 19.21
N HIS A 82 0.53 12.57 20.13
CA HIS A 82 0.91 13.94 20.50
C HIS A 82 2.13 13.98 21.43
N THR A 83 2.47 12.86 22.06
CA THR A 83 3.61 12.77 22.99
C THR A 83 4.92 12.75 22.23
N THR A 84 5.03 11.91 21.20
CA THR A 84 6.21 11.86 20.33
C THR A 84 6.07 12.78 19.12
N ASN A 85 4.92 13.45 18.93
CA ASN A 85 4.66 14.23 17.73
C ASN A 85 4.79 13.40 16.43
N THR A 86 4.33 12.15 16.45
CA THR A 86 4.34 11.25 15.28
C THR A 86 2.94 10.87 14.80
N LEU A 87 2.83 10.47 13.55
CA LEU A 87 1.73 9.69 13.00
C LEU A 87 2.27 8.34 12.55
N VAL A 88 1.79 7.26 13.15
CA VAL A 88 2.21 5.90 12.79
C VAL A 88 1.17 5.31 11.84
N LEU A 89 1.60 4.96 10.64
CA LEU A 89 0.79 4.34 9.61
C LEU A 89 1.02 2.83 9.61
N PHE A 90 -0.06 2.09 9.51
CA PHE A 90 -0.06 0.65 9.33
C PHE A 90 -0.73 0.36 8.00
N THR A 91 0.02 -0.28 7.09
CA THR A 91 -0.59 -0.97 5.96
C THR A 91 -0.79 -2.42 6.36
N ASP A 92 -2.00 -2.91 6.22
CA ASP A 92 -2.35 -4.29 6.53
C ASP A 92 -3.06 -4.89 5.33
N ARG A 93 -2.28 -5.55 4.47
CA ARG A 93 -2.80 -6.20 3.25
C ARG A 93 -3.55 -7.49 3.53
N THR A 94 -3.59 -7.94 4.78
CA THR A 94 -4.49 -9.03 5.19
C THR A 94 -5.95 -8.53 5.30
N LYS A 95 -6.16 -7.21 5.32
CA LYS A 95 -7.48 -6.56 5.41
C LYS A 95 -7.85 -5.89 4.09
N GLU A 96 -9.14 -5.60 3.93
CA GLU A 96 -9.77 -5.08 2.70
C GLU A 96 -9.38 -3.64 2.29
N TYR A 97 -8.20 -3.14 2.67
CA TYR A 97 -7.74 -1.82 2.26
C TYR A 97 -6.90 -1.92 1.00
N ALA A 98 -7.23 -1.09 0.01
CA ALA A 98 -6.58 -1.05 -1.31
C ALA A 98 -5.25 -0.27 -1.30
N ASP A 99 -4.48 -0.36 -0.20
CA ASP A 99 -3.15 0.26 -0.13
C ASP A 99 -2.25 -0.38 -1.17
N ARG A 100 -1.79 0.42 -2.14
CA ARG A 100 -0.99 -0.07 -3.27
C ARG A 100 0.33 0.65 -3.35
N TRP A 101 1.33 -0.06 -3.84
CA TRP A 101 2.60 0.55 -4.15
C TRP A 101 2.71 0.68 -5.66
N GLU A 102 3.23 1.79 -6.12
CA GLU A 102 3.50 2.06 -7.53
C GLU A 102 4.97 2.43 -7.67
N ILE A 103 5.52 2.21 -8.86
CA ILE A 103 6.82 2.77 -9.22
C ILE A 103 6.53 3.99 -10.08
N ASP A 104 6.99 5.16 -9.65
CA ASP A 104 6.81 6.37 -10.42
C ASP A 104 7.72 6.42 -11.65
N GLU A 105 7.58 7.46 -12.46
CA GLU A 105 8.39 7.69 -13.66
C GLU A 105 9.91 7.76 -13.41
N ASN A 106 10.32 8.02 -12.17
CA ASN A 106 11.72 8.10 -11.76
C ASN A 106 12.26 6.77 -11.21
N GLY A 107 11.42 5.72 -11.17
CA GLY A 107 11.81 4.43 -10.63
C GLY A 107 11.74 4.34 -9.10
N GLU A 108 11.03 5.26 -8.43
CA GLU A 108 10.90 5.29 -6.97
C GLU A 108 9.58 4.68 -6.48
N GLU A 109 9.63 4.00 -5.34
CA GLU A 109 8.44 3.42 -4.71
C GLU A 109 7.52 4.50 -4.11
N VAL A 110 6.26 4.53 -4.54
CA VAL A 110 5.20 5.38 -3.99
C VAL A 110 4.11 4.50 -3.40
N LEU A 111 3.83 4.65 -2.11
CA LEU A 111 2.67 4.05 -1.45
C LEU A 111 1.45 4.95 -1.61
N HIS A 112 0.42 4.47 -2.27
CA HIS A 112 -0.90 5.09 -2.28
C HIS A 112 -1.69 4.56 -1.09
N TYR A 113 -1.61 5.28 0.03
CA TYR A 113 -2.23 4.89 1.30
C TYR A 113 -3.69 5.34 1.36
N THR A 114 -4.59 4.45 1.78
CA THR A 114 -6.02 4.75 1.88
C THR A 114 -6.35 5.51 3.16
N GLY A 115 -7.11 6.58 3.05
CA GLY A 115 -7.57 7.41 4.16
C GLY A 115 -8.43 6.66 5.18
N MET A 116 -8.60 7.28 6.36
CA MET A 116 -9.53 6.82 7.38
C MET A 116 -10.99 7.12 7.02
N GLY A 117 -11.88 6.24 7.49
CA GLY A 117 -13.34 6.33 7.33
C GLY A 117 -13.87 5.09 6.66
N LEU A 118 -14.63 4.27 7.40
CA LEU A 118 -15.11 2.96 6.94
C LEU A 118 -16.45 3.03 6.20
N GLU A 119 -17.28 3.99 6.56
CA GLU A 119 -18.64 4.13 6.05
C GLU A 119 -18.81 5.44 5.28
N GLY A 120 -19.51 5.36 4.16
CA GLY A 120 -19.78 6.50 3.29
C GLY A 120 -18.53 7.11 2.64
N ASN A 121 -18.71 8.28 2.04
CA ASN A 121 -17.63 9.04 1.42
C ASN A 121 -16.69 9.58 2.50
N GLN A 122 -15.39 9.39 2.31
CA GLN A 122 -14.39 9.93 3.20
C GLN A 122 -14.27 11.44 3.06
N SER A 123 -13.85 12.08 4.15
CA SER A 123 -13.54 13.51 4.20
C SER A 123 -12.07 13.71 4.55
N LEU A 124 -11.42 14.66 3.86
CA LEU A 124 -10.05 15.05 4.14
C LEU A 124 -9.94 15.74 5.50
N ASP A 125 -11.00 16.44 5.93
CA ASP A 125 -11.04 17.14 7.22
C ASP A 125 -11.24 16.21 8.42
N ASN A 126 -11.53 14.93 8.17
CA ASN A 126 -11.82 13.97 9.22
C ASN A 126 -10.54 13.45 9.89
N ALA A 127 -10.47 13.59 11.21
CA ALA A 127 -9.49 12.95 12.08
C ALA A 127 -8.05 13.05 11.54
N GLN A 128 -7.42 11.89 11.23
CA GLN A 128 -6.02 11.85 10.80
C GLN A 128 -5.81 12.04 9.31
N ASN A 129 -6.87 12.04 8.50
CA ASN A 129 -6.77 12.44 7.10
C ASN A 129 -6.25 13.87 7.00
N ARG A 130 -6.77 14.77 7.84
CA ARG A 130 -6.33 16.17 7.90
C ARG A 130 -4.89 16.29 8.40
N THR A 131 -4.53 15.48 9.39
CA THR A 131 -3.17 15.46 9.94
C THR A 131 -2.16 15.04 8.87
N LEU A 132 -2.47 13.99 8.11
CA LEU A 132 -1.63 13.49 7.04
C LEU A 132 -1.56 14.48 5.87
N ALA A 133 -2.70 15.01 5.43
CA ALA A 133 -2.77 16.01 4.36
C ALA A 133 -1.91 17.25 4.64
N ASN A 134 -1.91 17.72 5.90
CA ASN A 134 -1.18 18.92 6.30
C ASN A 134 0.26 18.65 6.78
N SER A 135 0.77 17.43 6.60
CA SER A 135 2.03 16.96 7.20
C SER A 135 3.26 17.78 6.81
N HIS A 136 3.28 18.36 5.61
CA HIS A 136 4.35 19.25 5.15
C HIS A 136 4.52 20.52 5.99
N SER A 137 3.47 20.96 6.69
CA SER A 137 3.45 22.26 7.38
C SER A 137 3.21 22.16 8.89
N ASN A 138 2.69 21.03 9.37
CA ASN A 138 2.31 20.85 10.77
C ASN A 138 3.43 20.30 11.66
N GLY A 139 4.59 19.99 11.05
CA GLY A 139 5.79 19.54 11.75
C GLY A 139 5.68 18.11 12.31
N ILE A 140 4.76 17.30 11.80
CA ILE A 140 4.61 15.90 12.21
C ILE A 140 5.60 14.99 11.48
N HIS A 141 6.16 14.01 12.19
CA HIS A 141 6.89 12.91 11.57
C HIS A 141 5.96 11.73 11.30
N ILE A 142 6.06 11.11 10.12
CA ILE A 142 5.18 10.01 9.74
C ILE A 142 6.02 8.75 9.60
N TYR A 143 5.62 7.68 10.27
CA TYR A 143 6.35 6.41 10.26
C TYR A 143 5.47 5.30 9.73
N LEU A 144 6.04 4.42 8.92
CA LEU A 144 5.33 3.34 8.27
C LEU A 144 5.72 1.97 8.84
N PHE A 145 4.68 1.19 9.15
CA PHE A 145 4.76 -0.23 9.44
C PHE A 145 3.93 -1.03 8.43
N GLU A 146 4.49 -2.14 7.96
CA GLU A 146 3.79 -3.08 7.09
C GLU A 146 3.50 -4.38 7.84
N THR A 147 2.23 -4.79 7.85
CA THR A 147 1.78 -6.04 8.47
C THR A 147 1.75 -7.13 7.41
N MET A 148 2.63 -8.11 7.54
CA MET A 148 2.69 -9.26 6.62
C MET A 148 1.97 -10.48 7.18
N GLN A 149 2.01 -10.64 8.51
CA GLN A 149 1.29 -11.69 9.23
C GLN A 149 0.63 -11.08 10.46
N PRO A 150 -0.48 -11.68 10.95
CA PRO A 150 -1.16 -11.18 12.14
C PRO A 150 -0.20 -11.08 13.34
N GLY A 151 -0.10 -9.88 13.93
CA GLY A 151 0.72 -9.62 15.13
C GLY A 151 2.17 -9.20 14.86
N GLU A 152 2.66 -9.29 13.61
CA GLU A 152 4.01 -8.86 13.25
C GLU A 152 4.00 -7.68 12.27
N HIS A 153 4.63 -6.57 12.69
CA HIS A 153 4.66 -5.33 11.94
C HIS A 153 6.10 -4.93 11.61
N PHE A 154 6.45 -4.92 10.33
CA PHE A 154 7.78 -4.58 9.86
C PHE A 154 7.95 -3.07 9.75
N PHE A 155 8.96 -2.53 10.44
CA PHE A 155 9.28 -1.12 10.40
C PHE A 155 9.95 -0.74 9.07
N ARG A 156 9.31 0.14 8.30
CA ARG A 156 9.82 0.59 6.99
C ARG A 156 10.64 1.87 7.11
N GLY A 157 10.37 2.67 8.13
CA GLY A 157 11.04 3.95 8.35
C GLY A 157 10.08 5.14 8.27
N GLU A 158 10.67 6.32 8.16
CA GLU A 158 9.95 7.58 8.00
C GLU A 158 9.47 7.74 6.55
N VAL A 159 8.26 8.27 6.38
CA VAL A 159 7.64 8.57 5.08
C VAL A 159 7.19 10.03 5.05
N HIS A 160 7.02 10.56 3.84
CA HIS A 160 6.44 11.88 3.61
C HIS A 160 5.44 11.82 2.46
N LEU A 161 4.49 12.75 2.43
CA LEU A 161 3.64 12.95 1.25
C LEU A 161 4.51 13.34 0.06
N SER A 162 4.36 12.62 -1.04
CA SER A 162 5.12 12.83 -2.28
C SER A 162 4.33 13.63 -3.32
N ALA A 163 3.00 13.66 -3.19
CA ALA A 163 2.09 14.44 -4.01
C ALA A 163 0.83 14.78 -3.19
N GLU A 164 0.01 15.68 -3.75
CA GLU A 164 -1.26 16.07 -3.14
C GLU A 164 -2.20 14.85 -2.98
N PRO A 165 -2.90 14.71 -1.84
CA PRO A 165 -3.94 13.70 -1.69
C PRO A 165 -5.01 13.86 -2.77
N TYR A 166 -5.53 12.74 -3.24
CA TYR A 166 -6.56 12.72 -4.28
C TYR A 166 -7.62 11.68 -3.93
N THR A 167 -8.66 11.56 -4.75
CA THR A 167 -9.78 10.65 -4.45
C THR A 167 -10.02 9.63 -5.53
N GLU A 168 -10.38 8.43 -5.10
CA GLU A 168 -10.80 7.32 -5.97
C GLU A 168 -12.18 6.80 -5.54
N SER A 169 -12.87 6.15 -6.47
CA SER A 169 -14.07 5.38 -6.14
C SER A 169 -13.67 3.94 -5.85
N GLN A 170 -13.93 3.47 -4.63
CA GLN A 170 -13.71 2.08 -4.22
C GLN A 170 -15.01 1.58 -3.58
N LYS A 171 -15.51 0.40 -3.98
CA LYS A 171 -16.79 -0.16 -3.49
C LYS A 171 -17.96 0.86 -3.51
N ASN A 172 -18.09 1.62 -4.59
CA ASN A 172 -19.09 2.68 -4.77
C ASN A 172 -19.06 3.84 -3.75
N ARG A 173 -17.92 4.08 -3.11
CA ARG A 173 -17.71 5.25 -2.23
C ARG A 173 -16.42 5.97 -2.56
N LYS A 174 -16.42 7.28 -2.34
CA LYS A 174 -15.25 8.15 -2.50
C LYS A 174 -14.30 7.96 -1.33
N VAL A 175 -13.08 7.51 -1.61
CA VAL A 175 -11.99 7.38 -0.62
C VAL A 175 -10.88 8.36 -0.95
N TRP A 176 -10.14 8.80 0.07
CA TRP A 176 -8.94 9.62 -0.08
C TRP A 176 -7.71 8.73 -0.17
N MET A 177 -6.84 9.02 -1.12
CA MET A 177 -5.56 8.37 -1.32
C MET A 177 -4.43 9.35 -1.03
N PHE A 178 -3.43 8.89 -0.29
CA PHE A 178 -2.28 9.66 0.17
C PHE A 178 -1.00 9.07 -0.44
N PRO A 179 -0.41 9.68 -1.47
CA PRO A 179 0.85 9.24 -2.08
C PRO A 179 2.03 9.48 -1.14
N LEU A 180 2.70 8.42 -0.67
CA LEU A 180 3.76 8.48 0.32
C LEU A 180 5.06 7.88 -0.21
N LYS A 181 6.19 8.55 0.03
CA LYS A 181 7.54 8.03 -0.25
C LYS A 181 8.31 7.84 1.05
N LEU A 182 9.15 6.80 1.08
CA LEU A 182 10.13 6.63 2.15
C LEU A 182 11.17 7.75 2.08
N VAL A 183 11.50 8.33 3.24
CA VAL A 183 12.59 9.31 3.36
C VAL A 183 13.94 8.64 3.06
N VAL A 184 14.10 7.39 3.51
CA VAL A 184 15.25 6.55 3.20
C VAL A 184 14.74 5.30 2.52
N SER A 185 15.13 5.09 1.26
CA SER A 185 14.79 3.86 0.54
C SER A 185 15.32 2.65 1.31
N ASN A 186 14.42 1.69 1.52
CA ASN A 186 14.72 0.49 2.28
C ASN A 186 13.91 -0.66 1.67
N PRO A 187 14.38 -1.32 0.61
CA PRO A 187 13.67 -2.43 -0.02
C PRO A 187 13.25 -3.49 0.99
N LEU A 188 12.11 -4.15 0.76
CA LEU A 188 11.72 -5.28 1.62
C LEU A 188 12.74 -6.42 1.46
N PRO A 189 13.21 -7.03 2.55
CA PRO A 189 14.03 -8.23 2.46
C PRO A 189 13.27 -9.35 1.75
N GLU A 190 13.96 -10.11 0.89
CA GLU A 190 13.36 -11.21 0.11
C GLU A 190 12.62 -12.24 0.98
N GLN A 191 13.14 -12.52 2.18
CA GLN A 191 12.51 -13.44 3.13
C GLN A 191 11.11 -12.97 3.55
N VAL A 192 10.91 -11.66 3.71
CA VAL A 192 9.62 -11.07 4.06
C VAL A 192 8.63 -11.21 2.90
N VAL A 193 9.11 -11.05 1.67
CA VAL A 193 8.31 -11.26 0.45
C VAL A 193 7.87 -12.71 0.34
N LYS A 194 8.77 -13.67 0.56
CA LYS A 194 8.46 -15.11 0.54
C LYS A 194 7.45 -15.50 1.62
N LEU A 195 7.59 -14.97 2.84
CA LEU A 195 6.62 -15.19 3.92
C LEU A 195 5.23 -14.67 3.54
N ARG A 196 5.17 -13.53 2.84
CA ARG A 196 3.92 -12.97 2.32
C ARG A 196 3.32 -13.88 1.25
N GLU A 197 4.10 -14.29 0.26
CA GLU A 197 3.64 -15.16 -0.84
C GLU A 197 3.05 -16.47 -0.31
N ALA A 198 3.74 -17.11 0.64
CA ALA A 198 3.23 -18.33 1.28
C ALA A 198 1.91 -18.10 2.05
N SER A 199 1.74 -16.93 2.69
CA SER A 199 0.50 -16.58 3.39
C SER A 199 -0.67 -16.33 2.44
N GLU A 200 -0.41 -15.65 1.31
CA GLU A 200 -1.37 -15.39 0.25
C GLU A 200 -1.80 -16.71 -0.41
N GLU A 201 -0.85 -17.60 -0.71
CA GLU A 201 -1.12 -18.92 -1.26
C GLU A 201 -1.96 -19.80 -0.32
N SER A 202 -1.66 -19.79 0.98
CA SER A 202 -2.50 -20.46 1.98
C SER A 202 -3.93 -19.92 1.98
N TYR A 203 -4.11 -18.60 1.81
CA TYR A 203 -5.42 -17.98 1.70
C TYR A 203 -6.14 -18.43 0.43
N PHE A 204 -5.48 -18.43 -0.73
CA PHE A 204 -6.06 -18.86 -2.00
C PHE A 204 -6.53 -20.31 -1.97
N ASN A 205 -5.73 -21.19 -1.37
CA ASN A 205 -6.05 -22.62 -1.26
C ASN A 205 -7.24 -22.89 -0.32
N LYS A 206 -7.53 -21.99 0.62
CA LYS A 206 -8.65 -22.11 1.57
C LYS A 206 -9.99 -21.56 1.05
N HIS A 207 -9.99 -20.80 -0.05
CA HIS A 207 -11.18 -20.06 -0.51
C HIS A 207 -11.61 -20.47 -1.92
N SER A 208 -12.93 -20.41 -2.17
CA SER A 208 -13.54 -20.80 -3.45
C SER A 208 -13.24 -19.78 -4.56
N ALA A 209 -13.39 -20.20 -5.81
CA ALA A 209 -13.18 -19.33 -6.97
C ALA A 209 -14.09 -18.09 -6.97
N ASN A 210 -15.32 -18.20 -6.47
CA ASN A 210 -16.24 -17.05 -6.38
C ASN A 210 -15.73 -15.97 -5.42
N ILE A 211 -15.23 -16.36 -4.24
CA ILE A 211 -14.64 -15.41 -3.27
C ILE A 211 -13.41 -14.72 -3.88
N LEU A 212 -12.59 -15.46 -4.63
CA LEU A 212 -11.42 -14.90 -5.28
C LEU A 212 -11.78 -13.98 -6.45
N ARG A 213 -12.86 -14.28 -7.20
CA ARG A 213 -13.39 -13.44 -8.28
C ARG A 213 -13.89 -12.10 -7.75
N GLU A 214 -14.69 -12.12 -6.69
CA GLU A 214 -15.17 -10.91 -6.02
C GLU A 214 -14.00 -10.02 -5.58
N LYS A 215 -12.95 -10.62 -4.96
CA LYS A 215 -11.74 -9.88 -4.59
C LYS A 215 -10.94 -9.36 -5.78
N ALA A 216 -10.86 -10.10 -6.87
CA ALA A 216 -10.17 -9.67 -8.08
C ALA A 216 -10.86 -8.46 -8.73
N ASP A 217 -12.20 -8.47 -8.78
CA ASP A 217 -12.99 -7.34 -9.29
C ASP A 217 -12.90 -6.10 -8.38
N GLU A 218 -12.66 -6.28 -7.07
CA GLU A 218 -12.39 -5.19 -6.13
C GLU A 218 -10.98 -4.59 -6.25
N GLN A 219 -10.00 -5.38 -6.70
CA GLN A 219 -8.58 -5.01 -6.74
C GLN A 219 -8.12 -4.70 -8.17
N ILE A 220 -8.61 -3.56 -8.68
CA ILE A 220 -8.45 -3.11 -10.08
C ILE A 220 -7.00 -2.66 -10.39
N TYR A 221 -6.18 -2.34 -9.38
CA TYR A 221 -4.83 -1.77 -9.56
C TYR A 221 -3.72 -2.76 -9.18
N ALA A 222 -2.73 -2.92 -10.05
CA ALA A 222 -1.50 -3.64 -9.77
C ALA A 222 -0.64 -2.87 -8.74
N SER A 223 0.02 -3.60 -7.84
CA SER A 223 0.97 -3.02 -6.88
C SER A 223 2.38 -3.43 -7.30
N ALA A 224 3.31 -2.50 -7.44
CA ALA A 224 4.72 -2.73 -7.76
C ALA A 224 5.63 -2.36 -6.58
N ARG A 225 6.74 -3.10 -6.41
CA ARG A 225 7.72 -2.92 -5.33
C ARG A 225 9.15 -3.08 -5.83
N ILE A 226 10.08 -2.34 -5.25
CA ILE A 226 11.52 -2.54 -5.41
C ILE A 226 11.97 -3.58 -4.38
N ILE A 227 12.46 -4.72 -4.89
CA ILE A 227 13.11 -5.78 -4.11
C ILE A 227 14.59 -5.77 -4.51
N THR A 228 15.48 -6.21 -3.63
CA THR A 228 16.93 -6.34 -3.92
C THR A 228 17.29 -7.26 -5.10
N THR A 229 16.29 -7.86 -5.77
CA THR A 229 16.39 -8.40 -7.12
C THR A 229 15.09 -8.04 -7.84
N ILE A 230 15.16 -7.40 -9.01
CA ILE A 230 14.03 -6.85 -9.76
C ILE A 230 12.91 -7.90 -9.90
N HIS A 231 11.77 -7.66 -9.24
CA HIS A 231 10.59 -8.50 -9.34
C HIS A 231 9.37 -7.62 -9.63
N TYR A 232 8.84 -7.74 -10.86
CA TYR A 232 7.59 -7.10 -11.23
C TYR A 232 6.42 -7.80 -10.54
N GLU A 233 5.86 -7.19 -9.51
CA GLU A 233 4.67 -7.69 -8.80
C GLU A 233 3.41 -7.44 -9.67
N ARG A 234 3.18 -8.33 -10.65
CA ARG A 234 1.96 -8.35 -11.49
C ARG A 234 0.76 -8.85 -10.68
N ASN A 235 -0.47 -8.39 -10.99
CA ASN A 235 -1.70 -8.72 -10.25
C ASN A 235 -1.85 -10.24 -10.00
N LYS A 236 -1.64 -10.66 -8.73
CA LYS A 236 -1.64 -12.08 -8.34
C LYS A 236 -3.02 -12.72 -8.43
N TYR A 237 -4.07 -11.94 -8.16
CA TYR A 237 -5.47 -12.38 -8.27
C TYR A 237 -5.83 -12.65 -9.74
N LEU A 238 -5.44 -11.74 -10.63
CA LEU A 238 -5.61 -11.92 -12.06
C LEU A 238 -4.91 -13.20 -12.55
N LYS A 239 -3.64 -13.40 -12.17
CA LYS A 239 -2.90 -14.63 -12.55
C LYS A 239 -3.60 -15.90 -12.06
N ALA A 240 -4.02 -15.93 -10.80
CA ALA A 240 -4.70 -17.08 -10.22
C ALA A 240 -6.06 -17.32 -10.91
N TYR A 241 -6.82 -16.26 -11.15
CA TYR A 241 -8.09 -16.31 -11.87
C TYR A 241 -7.92 -16.85 -13.30
N VAL A 242 -6.99 -16.28 -14.08
CA VAL A 242 -6.74 -16.70 -15.47
C VAL A 242 -6.27 -18.15 -15.55
N LYS A 243 -5.44 -18.62 -14.61
CA LYS A 243 -5.10 -20.05 -14.50
C LYS A 243 -6.31 -20.93 -14.21
N LYS A 244 -7.21 -20.50 -13.32
CA LYS A 244 -8.45 -21.23 -13.02
C LYS A 244 -9.41 -21.24 -14.22
N ARG A 245 -9.60 -20.10 -14.88
CA ARG A 245 -10.41 -19.95 -16.12
C ARG A 245 -9.91 -20.85 -17.24
N ALA A 246 -8.61 -21.08 -17.29
CA ALA A 246 -7.99 -21.94 -18.30
C ALA A 246 -8.24 -23.44 -18.07
N GLU A 247 -8.64 -23.84 -16.86
CA GLU A 247 -8.95 -25.24 -16.49
C GLU A 247 -7.85 -26.24 -16.91
N GLY A 248 -6.59 -25.82 -16.78
CA GLY A 248 -5.43 -26.63 -17.15
C GLY A 248 -5.22 -26.80 -18.66
N LYS A 249 -5.91 -26.04 -19.50
CA LYS A 249 -5.75 -26.03 -20.97
C LYS A 249 -5.18 -24.70 -21.44
N CYS A 250 -4.27 -24.76 -22.41
CA CYS A 250 -3.75 -23.56 -23.07
C CYS A 250 -4.87 -22.84 -23.81
N GLU A 251 -5.04 -21.55 -23.53
CA GLU A 251 -6.11 -20.75 -24.13
C GLU A 251 -5.81 -20.34 -25.58
N PHE A 252 -4.58 -20.54 -26.08
CA PHE A 252 -4.23 -20.31 -27.48
C PHE A 252 -4.40 -21.56 -28.36
N CYS A 253 -3.88 -22.72 -27.93
CA CYS A 253 -3.93 -23.95 -28.75
C CYS A 253 -4.96 -24.98 -28.28
N GLY A 254 -5.66 -24.74 -27.17
CA GLY A 254 -6.66 -25.65 -26.59
C GLY A 254 -6.11 -26.94 -25.98
N SER A 255 -4.81 -27.21 -26.09
CA SER A 255 -4.18 -28.42 -25.57
C SER A 255 -4.03 -28.37 -24.05
N ASN A 256 -4.04 -29.53 -23.39
CA ASN A 256 -3.71 -29.62 -21.96
C ASN A 256 -2.31 -29.07 -21.67
N ALA A 257 -2.12 -28.57 -20.45
CA ALA A 257 -0.80 -28.16 -19.96
C ALA A 257 0.21 -29.31 -20.18
N PRO A 258 1.44 -28.99 -20.65
CA PRO A 258 2.39 -30.01 -21.05
C PRO A 258 2.99 -30.81 -19.89
N PHE A 259 2.93 -30.25 -18.68
CA PHE A 259 3.39 -30.89 -17.45
C PHE A 259 2.74 -30.20 -16.23
N GLN A 260 2.98 -30.73 -15.04
CA GLN A 260 2.53 -30.16 -13.76
C GLN A 260 3.69 -29.44 -13.05
N SER A 261 3.38 -28.42 -12.24
CA SER A 261 4.34 -27.81 -11.32
C SER A 261 4.68 -28.76 -10.16
N ASP A 262 5.66 -28.37 -9.35
CA ASP A 262 6.07 -29.11 -8.14
C ASP A 262 4.90 -29.33 -7.16
N ASP A 263 3.91 -28.44 -7.19
CA ASP A 263 2.69 -28.50 -6.37
C ASP A 263 1.55 -29.33 -7.01
N GLY A 264 1.79 -29.95 -8.17
CA GLY A 264 0.82 -30.80 -8.88
C GLY A 264 -0.17 -30.05 -9.78
N GLU A 265 -0.05 -28.72 -9.89
CA GLU A 265 -0.94 -27.89 -10.70
C GLU A 265 -0.54 -27.89 -12.19
N PRO A 266 -1.50 -27.82 -13.15
CA PRO A 266 -1.18 -27.70 -14.57
C PRO A 266 -0.29 -26.49 -14.89
N PHE A 267 0.85 -26.73 -15.54
CA PHE A 267 1.81 -25.67 -15.84
C PHE A 267 1.40 -24.85 -17.08
N LEU A 268 0.88 -23.64 -16.82
CA LEU A 268 0.59 -22.62 -17.84
C LEU A 268 1.23 -21.27 -17.44
N GLU A 269 1.75 -20.56 -18.43
CA GLU A 269 2.33 -19.23 -18.30
C GLU A 269 1.27 -18.16 -18.55
N ILE A 270 1.31 -17.07 -17.78
CA ILE A 270 0.39 -15.95 -17.95
C ILE A 270 0.99 -14.95 -18.93
N HIS A 271 0.21 -14.60 -19.95
CA HIS A 271 0.59 -13.69 -21.01
C HIS A 271 -0.40 -12.53 -21.15
N HIS A 272 0.13 -11.30 -21.12
CA HIS A 272 -0.60 -10.10 -21.48
C HIS A 272 -0.65 -9.97 -23.00
N ILE A 273 -1.84 -9.99 -23.57
CA ILE A 273 -2.08 -10.04 -25.02
C ILE A 273 -1.57 -8.73 -25.66
N ILE A 274 -2.06 -7.60 -25.17
CA ILE A 274 -1.41 -6.30 -25.35
C ILE A 274 -0.38 -6.16 -24.24
N TRP A 275 0.88 -6.06 -24.61
CA TRP A 275 1.97 -6.02 -23.64
C TRP A 275 1.84 -4.78 -22.73
N LEU A 276 2.17 -4.94 -21.45
CA LEU A 276 2.18 -3.83 -20.50
C LEU A 276 3.10 -2.68 -20.96
N SER A 277 4.25 -3.00 -21.55
CA SER A 277 5.18 -2.01 -22.12
C SER A 277 4.62 -1.24 -23.31
N ARG A 278 3.51 -1.72 -23.91
CA ARG A 278 2.76 -1.05 -24.99
C ARG A 278 1.48 -0.38 -24.50
N GLY A 279 1.34 -0.20 -23.19
CA GLY A 279 0.15 0.40 -22.57
C GLY A 279 -1.02 -0.56 -22.43
N GLY A 280 -0.80 -1.88 -22.51
CA GLY A 280 -1.82 -2.87 -22.21
C GLY A 280 -2.25 -2.83 -20.74
N ALA A 281 -3.53 -3.08 -20.49
CA ALA A 281 -4.08 -3.13 -19.13
C ALA A 281 -3.71 -4.44 -18.40
N ASP A 282 -3.51 -4.38 -17.08
CA ASP A 282 -3.32 -5.58 -16.24
C ASP A 282 -4.68 -6.11 -15.77
N ASP A 283 -5.51 -6.59 -16.71
CA ASP A 283 -6.88 -7.06 -16.45
C ASP A 283 -7.18 -8.42 -17.12
N LYS A 284 -8.38 -8.96 -16.85
CA LYS A 284 -8.85 -10.27 -17.34
C LYS A 284 -9.16 -10.34 -18.83
N PHE A 285 -9.44 -9.19 -19.46
CA PHE A 285 -9.71 -9.07 -20.89
C PHE A 285 -8.43 -8.93 -21.72
N ASN A 286 -7.32 -8.57 -21.09
CA ASN A 286 -6.02 -8.45 -21.73
C ASN A 286 -5.02 -9.56 -21.32
N THR A 287 -5.48 -10.60 -20.64
CA THR A 287 -4.58 -11.63 -20.07
C THR A 287 -5.08 -13.04 -20.36
N CYS A 288 -4.18 -13.94 -20.75
CA CYS A 288 -4.47 -15.34 -21.07
C CYS A 288 -3.44 -16.32 -20.47
N ALA A 289 -3.84 -17.57 -20.27
CA ALA A 289 -2.95 -18.67 -19.87
C ALA A 289 -2.52 -19.50 -21.08
N VAL A 290 -1.21 -19.61 -21.31
CA VAL A 290 -0.65 -20.29 -22.49
C VAL A 290 0.41 -21.31 -22.09
N CYS A 291 0.56 -22.38 -22.88
CA CYS A 291 1.68 -23.31 -22.67
C CYS A 291 3.01 -22.67 -23.10
N PRO A 292 4.17 -23.16 -22.63
CA PRO A 292 5.48 -22.59 -22.95
C PRO A 292 5.76 -22.45 -24.45
N ASN A 293 5.30 -23.43 -25.26
CA ASN A 293 5.45 -23.37 -26.71
C ASN A 293 4.64 -22.24 -27.33
N CYS A 294 3.40 -22.07 -26.89
CA CYS A 294 2.52 -21.00 -27.36
C CYS A 294 3.00 -19.64 -26.88
N HIS A 295 3.44 -19.54 -25.63
CA HIS A 295 4.01 -18.32 -25.08
C HIS A 295 5.22 -17.86 -25.91
N ARG A 296 6.18 -18.77 -26.17
CA ARG A 296 7.34 -18.48 -27.02
C ARG A 296 6.94 -18.10 -28.44
N LYS A 297 5.91 -18.75 -28.98
CA LYS A 297 5.37 -18.46 -30.32
C LYS A 297 4.82 -17.03 -30.41
N ILE A 298 4.02 -16.60 -29.43
CA ILE A 298 3.46 -15.25 -29.38
C ILE A 298 4.58 -14.20 -29.31
N HIS A 299 5.57 -14.39 -28.43
CA HIS A 299 6.74 -13.51 -28.35
C HIS A 299 7.59 -13.47 -29.63
N TYR A 300 7.65 -14.57 -30.38
CA TYR A 300 8.46 -14.65 -31.59
C TYR A 300 7.79 -13.98 -32.79
N PHE A 301 6.48 -14.18 -32.97
CA PHE A 301 5.76 -13.65 -34.13
C PHE A 301 5.31 -12.20 -33.91
N ASP A 302 4.89 -11.86 -32.69
CA ASP A 302 4.48 -10.49 -32.32
C ASP A 302 3.57 -9.84 -33.39
N ASP A 303 2.59 -10.62 -33.87
CA ASP A 303 1.74 -10.25 -34.99
C ASP A 303 0.33 -9.88 -34.52
N ARG A 304 -0.29 -8.97 -35.26
CA ARG A 304 -1.59 -8.39 -34.93
C ARG A 304 -2.73 -9.39 -35.02
N ASP A 305 -2.64 -10.41 -35.89
CA ASP A 305 -3.71 -11.38 -36.06
C ASP A 305 -3.79 -12.30 -34.83
N THR A 306 -2.64 -12.70 -34.29
CA THR A 306 -2.55 -13.44 -33.02
C THR A 306 -3.10 -12.61 -31.85
N GLU A 307 -2.77 -11.31 -31.78
CA GLU A 307 -3.29 -10.40 -30.74
C GLU A 307 -4.83 -10.33 -30.78
N VAL A 308 -5.40 -10.05 -31.96
CA VAL A 308 -6.85 -9.94 -32.15
C VAL A 308 -7.56 -11.25 -31.83
N TYR A 309 -7.00 -12.39 -32.26
CA TYR A 309 -7.55 -13.71 -31.95
C TYR A 309 -7.62 -13.98 -30.44
N LEU A 310 -6.53 -13.68 -29.71
CA LEU A 310 -6.48 -13.89 -28.28
C LEU A 310 -7.44 -12.97 -27.53
N LEU A 311 -7.57 -11.69 -27.95
CA LEU A 311 -8.50 -10.74 -27.36
C LEU A 311 -9.96 -11.19 -27.51
N ASP A 312 -10.35 -11.67 -28.70
CA ASP A 312 -11.71 -12.18 -28.94
C ASP A 312 -12.00 -13.44 -28.11
N MET A 313 -11.03 -14.37 -28.04
CA MET A 313 -11.17 -15.60 -27.26
C MET A 313 -11.35 -15.31 -25.76
N VAL A 314 -10.53 -14.43 -25.16
CA VAL A 314 -10.69 -14.10 -23.74
C VAL A 314 -11.99 -13.37 -23.49
N ALA A 315 -12.41 -12.46 -24.38
CA ALA A 315 -13.69 -11.76 -24.26
C ALA A 315 -14.88 -12.74 -24.24
N GLN A 316 -14.88 -13.73 -25.15
CA GLN A 316 -15.91 -14.77 -25.20
C GLN A 316 -16.00 -15.56 -23.90
N LYS A 317 -14.85 -16.02 -23.38
CA LYS A 317 -14.81 -16.76 -22.10
C LYS A 317 -15.31 -15.95 -20.92
N GLU A 318 -15.01 -14.64 -20.86
CA GLU A 318 -15.50 -13.76 -19.80
C GLU A 318 -17.01 -13.52 -19.88
N THR A 319 -17.60 -13.56 -21.09
CA THR A 319 -19.06 -13.45 -21.27
C THR A 319 -19.83 -14.74 -20.99
N GLU A 320 -19.17 -15.89 -21.02
CA GLU A 320 -19.79 -17.21 -20.81
C GLU A 320 -19.82 -17.67 -19.33
N GLN A 321 -19.19 -16.92 -18.41
CA GLN A 321 -19.11 -17.21 -16.96
C GLN A 321 -20.11 -16.45 -16.07
#